data_AF-A0A1Z1WLV9-F1
#
_entry.id   AF-A0A1Z1WLV9-F1
#
_cell.length_a   1.000
_cell.length_b   1.000
_cell.length_c   1.000
_cell.angle_alpha   90.00
_cell.angle_beta   90.00
_cell.angle_gamma   90.00
#
_symmetry.space_group_name_H-M   'P 1'
#
loop_
_entity.id
_entity.type
_entity.pdbx_description
1 polymer ?
#
loop_
_entity_poly.entity_id
_entity_poly.type
_entity_poly.pdbx_seq_one_letter_code
_entity_poly.pdbx_strand_id
1 'polypeptide(L)'
;MQGTWYHVRRGTGGRLIVLTVNGTSMSMTSGGKSCPGTITSAMVIRATCMGESAAGTARLSGGQLTFAWPDGSGNDYFRRTQPAA
;
A
#
# COMPACT_ATOMS: atom_id res chain seq x y z
N MET A 1 -1.22 8.89 -9.46
CA MET A 1 -0.38 8.10 -8.54
C MET A 1 0.17 6.81 -9.14
N GLN A 2 0.17 6.64 -10.46
CA GLN A 2 0.59 5.38 -11.09
C GLN A 2 2.06 5.03 -10.82
N GLY A 3 2.36 3.74 -10.93
CA GLY A 3 3.70 3.16 -10.81
C GLY A 3 3.89 2.33 -9.53
N THR A 4 5.14 1.99 -9.28
CA THR A 4 5.56 1.18 -8.13
C THR A 4 5.94 2.06 -6.94
N TRP A 5 5.56 1.61 -5.76
CA TRP A 5 5.83 2.26 -4.49
C TRP A 5 6.28 1.23 -3.44
N TYR A 6 7.05 1.68 -2.47
CA TYR A 6 7.74 0.83 -1.51
C TYR A 6 7.53 1.32 -0.10
N HIS A 7 7.23 0.40 0.82
CA HIS A 7 7.10 0.65 2.26
C HIS A 7 7.78 -0.46 3.04
N VAL A 8 8.41 -0.14 4.17
CA VAL A 8 8.99 -1.13 5.09
C VAL A 8 8.23 -1.07 6.40
N ARG A 9 7.53 -2.17 6.73
CA ARG A 9 6.77 -2.25 7.97
C ARG A 9 7.71 -2.67 9.10
N ARG A 10 8.06 -1.70 9.96
CA ARG A 10 9.05 -1.89 11.06
C ARG A 10 8.61 -2.92 12.11
N GLY A 11 7.30 -3.16 12.28
CA GLY A 11 6.75 -4.10 13.27
C GLY A 11 6.75 -5.58 12.85
N THR A 12 7.04 -5.92 11.59
CA THR A 12 7.00 -7.31 11.09
C THR A 12 8.37 -7.81 10.65
N GLY A 13 9.43 -7.41 11.35
CA GLY A 13 10.81 -7.77 10.98
C GLY A 13 11.35 -7.03 9.75
N GLY A 14 10.86 -5.81 9.47
CA GLY A 14 11.36 -4.99 8.37
C GLY A 14 10.90 -5.45 6.98
N ARG A 15 9.75 -6.12 6.89
CA ARG A 15 9.27 -6.69 5.63
C ARG A 15 8.95 -5.60 4.62
N LEU A 16 9.55 -5.71 3.43
CA LEU A 16 9.24 -4.84 2.29
C LEU A 16 7.82 -5.14 1.79
N ILE A 17 7.07 -4.08 1.58
CA ILE A 17 5.79 -4.05 0.89
C ILE A 17 5.99 -3.30 -0.41
N VAL A 18 5.68 -3.95 -1.53
CA VAL A 18 5.72 -3.35 -2.86
C VAL A 18 4.29 -3.16 -3.33
N LEU A 19 3.91 -1.91 -3.54
CA LEU A 19 2.60 -1.50 -4.06
C LEU A 19 2.77 -1.10 -5.53
N THR A 20 2.05 -1.78 -6.43
CA THR A 20 1.96 -1.40 -7.85
C THR A 20 0.58 -0.84 -8.13
N VAL A 21 0.50 0.37 -8.68
CA VAL A 21 -0.76 1.02 -9.08
C VAL A 21 -0.81 1.20 -10.59
N ASN A 22 -1.84 0.65 -11.23
CA ASN A 22 -2.12 0.78 -12.65
C ASN A 22 -3.59 1.19 -12.86
N GLY A 23 -3.80 2.44 -13.27
CA GLY A 23 -5.14 3.06 -13.28
C GLY A 23 -5.78 3.05 -11.89
N THR A 24 -6.96 2.43 -11.77
CA THR A 24 -7.69 2.24 -10.51
C THR A 24 -7.36 0.92 -9.81
N SER A 25 -6.61 0.03 -10.46
CA SER A 25 -6.23 -1.27 -9.91
C SER A 25 -4.90 -1.14 -9.17
N MET A 26 -4.76 -1.89 -8.08
CA MET A 26 -3.50 -2.00 -7.37
C MET A 26 -3.21 -3.42 -6.91
N SER A 27 -1.94 -3.70 -6.66
CA SER A 27 -1.49 -4.94 -6.02
C SER A 27 -0.44 -4.59 -4.98
N MET A 28 -0.64 -5.07 -3.75
CA MET A 28 0.38 -5.01 -2.69
C MET A 28 0.99 -6.38 -2.52
N THR A 29 2.31 -6.47 -2.65
CA THR A 29 3.04 -7.71 -2.39
C THR A 29 3.92 -7.56 -1.17
N SER A 30 3.98 -8.60 -0.35
CA SER A 30 4.87 -8.65 0.80
C SER A 30 5.24 -10.09 1.10
N GLY A 31 6.53 -10.41 1.23
CA GLY A 31 7.01 -11.75 1.59
C GLY A 31 6.40 -12.89 0.74
N GLY A 32 6.33 -12.70 -0.58
CA GLY A 32 5.76 -13.67 -1.53
C GLY A 32 4.24 -13.74 -1.58
N LYS A 33 3.52 -13.03 -0.71
CA LYS A 33 2.06 -12.94 -0.74
C LYS A 33 1.62 -11.71 -1.54
N SER A 34 0.54 -11.85 -2.30
CA SER A 34 -0.07 -10.78 -3.10
C SER A 34 -1.47 -10.46 -2.59
N CYS A 35 -1.75 -9.17 -2.46
CA CYS A 35 -3.02 -8.61 -2.07
C CYS A 35 -3.54 -7.71 -3.20
N PRO A 36 -4.42 -8.20 -4.07
CA PRO A 36 -5.05 -7.36 -5.08
C PRO A 36 -5.99 -6.33 -4.43
N GLY A 37 -6.19 -5.22 -5.11
CA GLY A 37 -7.09 -4.17 -4.65
C GLY A 37 -7.38 -3.11 -5.68
N THR A 38 -8.07 -2.07 -5.23
CA THR A 38 -8.40 -0.89 -6.00
C THR A 38 -8.09 0.37 -5.19
N ILE A 39 -7.77 1.43 -5.92
CA ILE A 39 -7.60 2.77 -5.39
C ILE A 39 -8.25 3.75 -6.37
N THR A 40 -9.34 4.38 -5.94
CA THR A 40 -10.16 5.23 -6.81
C THR A 40 -9.58 6.64 -6.94
N SER A 41 -10.13 7.44 -7.87
CA SER A 41 -9.80 8.87 -7.98
C SER A 41 -10.15 9.67 -6.72
N ALA A 42 -11.13 9.21 -5.94
CA ALA A 42 -11.49 9.76 -4.64
C ALA A 42 -10.56 9.28 -3.51
N MET A 43 -9.44 8.60 -3.83
CA MET A 43 -8.46 8.08 -2.88
C MET A 43 -9.03 7.09 -1.87
N VAL A 44 -10.08 6.36 -2.26
CA VAL A 44 -10.61 5.24 -1.46
C VAL A 44 -9.88 3.98 -1.85
N ILE A 45 -9.37 3.26 -0.85
CA ILE A 45 -8.64 2.00 -1.02
C ILE A 45 -9.55 0.84 -0.63
N ARG A 46 -9.54 -0.22 -1.43
CA ARG A 46 -10.06 -1.54 -1.04
C ARG A 46 -9.02 -2.59 -1.43
N ALA A 47 -8.57 -3.40 -0.49
CA ALA A 47 -7.61 -4.46 -0.74
C ALA A 47 -8.11 -5.77 -0.14
N THR A 48 -7.83 -6.88 -0.81
CA THR A 48 -8.09 -8.21 -0.27
C THR A 48 -6.76 -8.93 -0.07
N CYS A 49 -6.48 -9.31 1.17
CA CYS A 49 -5.28 -10.03 1.58
C CYS A 49 -5.68 -11.36 2.21
N MET A 50 -5.26 -12.49 1.63
CA MET A 50 -5.49 -13.82 2.22
C MET A 50 -6.98 -14.12 2.55
N GLY A 51 -7.92 -13.60 1.77
CA GLY A 51 -9.36 -13.76 1.99
C GLY A 51 -10.00 -12.69 2.87
N GLU A 52 -9.21 -11.86 3.54
CA GLU A 52 -9.70 -10.73 4.33
C GLU A 52 -9.72 -9.46 3.48
N SER A 53 -10.80 -8.68 3.58
CA SER A 53 -10.93 -7.41 2.88
C SER A 53 -10.73 -6.25 3.84
N ALA A 54 -9.81 -5.34 3.49
CA ALA A 54 -9.55 -4.10 4.20
C ALA A 54 -9.92 -2.90 3.31
N ALA A 55 -10.44 -1.85 3.94
CA ALA A 55 -10.74 -0.59 3.28
C ALA A 55 -10.02 0.55 4.01
N GLY A 56 -9.56 1.54 3.25
CA GLY A 56 -8.79 2.66 3.79
C GLY A 56 -8.86 3.88 2.90
N THR A 57 -8.07 4.90 3.26
CA THR A 57 -7.93 6.11 2.44
C THR A 57 -6.48 6.33 2.07
N ALA A 58 -6.25 6.83 0.86
CA ALA A 58 -4.94 7.22 0.38
C ALA A 58 -4.76 8.74 0.46
N ARG A 59 -3.52 9.19 0.68
CA ARG A 59 -3.14 10.60 0.53
C ARG A 59 -1.79 10.68 -0.14
N LEU A 60 -1.64 11.54 -1.13
CA LEU A 60 -0.37 11.82 -1.80
C LEU A 60 0.10 13.22 -1.41
N SER A 61 1.22 13.33 -0.71
CA SER A 61 1.80 14.61 -0.30
C SER A 61 3.33 14.54 -0.32
N GLY A 62 3.98 15.59 -0.83
CA GLY A 62 5.46 15.67 -0.86
C GLY A 62 6.16 14.50 -1.55
N GLY A 63 5.50 13.85 -2.53
CA GLY A 63 6.04 12.65 -3.20
C GLY A 63 5.91 11.35 -2.42
N GLN A 64 5.23 11.36 -1.26
CA GLN A 64 4.94 10.18 -0.44
C GLN A 64 3.45 9.82 -0.52
N LEU A 65 3.17 8.54 -0.77
CA LEU A 65 1.82 8.00 -0.75
C LEU A 65 1.57 7.36 0.62
N THR A 66 0.52 7.79 1.31
CA THR A 66 0.18 7.30 2.65
C THR A 66 -1.15 6.59 2.60
N PHE A 67 -1.19 5.34 3.06
CA PHE A 67 -2.44 4.60 3.26
C PHE A 67 -2.79 4.68 4.75
N ALA A 68 -4.01 5.14 5.04
CA ALA A 68 -4.56 5.22 6.38
C ALA A 68 -5.69 4.19 6.51
N TRP A 69 -5.52 3.26 7.45
CA TRP A 69 -6.46 2.20 7.72
C TRP A 69 -7.28 2.54 8.98
N PRO A 70 -8.63 2.51 8.90
CA PRO A 70 -9.51 2.90 10.01
C PRO A 70 -9.58 1.84 11.13
N ASP A 71 -9.05 0.64 10.90
CA ASP A 71 -9.01 -0.49 11.83
C ASP A 71 -7.95 -0.33 12.94
N GLY A 72 -7.20 0.78 12.94
CA GLY A 72 -6.14 1.02 13.92
C GLY A 72 -4.81 0.33 13.59
N SER A 73 -4.69 -0.31 12.41
CA SER A 73 -3.44 -0.94 11.92
C SER A 73 -2.30 0.05 11.64
N GLY A 74 -2.56 1.35 11.81
CA GLY A 74 -1.64 2.44 11.56
C GLY A 74 -1.64 2.90 10.10
N ASN A 75 -0.62 3.68 9.74
CA ASN A 75 -0.44 4.19 8.39
C ASN A 75 0.72 3.46 7.69
N ASP A 76 0.54 3.12 6.42
CA ASP A 76 1.62 2.68 5.55
C ASP A 76 2.14 3.86 4.74
N TYR A 77 3.45 4.11 4.83
CA TYR A 77 4.11 5.25 4.19
C TYR A 77 4.96 4.76 3.02
N PHE A 78 4.44 4.94 1.81
CA PHE A 78 5.05 4.48 0.58
C PHE A 78 5.85 5.57 -0.14
N ARG A 79 6.99 5.18 -0.69
CA ARG A 79 7.89 6.05 -1.47
C ARG A 79 8.16 5.43 -2.84
N ARG A 80 8.57 6.24 -3.81
CA ARG A 80 8.93 5.73 -5.16
C ARG A 80 10.28 5.03 -5.22
N THR A 81 11.19 5.36 -4.29
CA THR A 81 12.50 4.73 -4.21
C THR A 81 12.43 3.49 -3.35
N GLN A 82 12.92 2.37 -3.88
CA GLN A 82 13.06 1.15 -3.09
C GLN A 82 14.08 1.40 -1.95
N PRO A 83 13.72 1.14 -0.69
CA PRO A 83 14.67 1.27 0.41
C PRO A 83 15.81 0.25 0.25
N ALA A 84 17.00 0.63 0.68
CA ALA A 84 18.15 -0.28 0.73
C ALA A 84 17.81 -1.50 1.61
N ALA A 85 18.31 -2.66 1.19
CA ALA A 85 18.14 -3.94 1.90
C ALA A 85 18.86 -3.94 3.26
#